data_AF-A0AAD8FMT7-F1
#
_entry.id   AF-A0AAD8FMT7-F1
#
_cell.length_a   1.000
_cell.length_b   1.000
_cell.length_c   1.000
_cell.angle_alpha   90.00
_cell.angle_beta   90.00
_cell.angle_gamma   90.00
#
_symmetry.space_group_name_H-M   'P 1'
#
loop_
_entity.id
_entity.type
_entity.pdbx_description
1 polymer ?
#
loop_
_entity_poly.entity_id
_entity_poly.type
_entity_poly.pdbx_seq_one_letter_code
_entity_poly.pdbx_strand_id
1 'polypeptide(L)'
;MDSRFHTLQRCLENICKVIRKANDVLCGISNPSVCSEVLLSAQGKSYISGVVEVYKVSKRVEGGMRTLGFTNEALQRSVKDIELLWNNLQAFLTFSPTVLQTLPTEACLNGLVDVPQPDLRYECCGVCQSQVSMETEVASDKDILSYNECRYHTSCANFWLNCVDLNLPFTPAQKQG
;
A
#
# COMPACT_ATOMS: atom_id res chain seq x y z
N MET A 1 -8.43 -16.22 13.49
CA MET A 1 -7.65 -14.98 13.66
C MET A 1 -6.33 -15.05 12.88
N ASP A 2 -5.71 -16.24 12.87
CA ASP A 2 -4.41 -16.52 12.24
C ASP A 2 -4.32 -16.25 10.73
N SER A 3 -5.37 -16.53 9.95
CA SER A 3 -5.33 -16.30 8.49
C SER A 3 -5.22 -14.81 8.13
N ARG A 4 -5.92 -13.92 8.86
CA ARG A 4 -5.86 -12.47 8.61
C ARG A 4 -4.50 -11.90 9.02
N PHE A 5 -4.01 -12.34 10.17
CA PHE A 5 -2.67 -12.00 10.64
C PHE A 5 -1.59 -12.37 9.60
N HIS A 6 -1.61 -13.62 9.12
CA HIS A 6 -0.65 -14.11 8.14
C HIS A 6 -0.73 -13.36 6.80
N THR A 7 -1.94 -13.02 6.34
CA THR A 7 -2.13 -12.16 5.15
C THR A 7 -1.49 -10.80 5.33
N LEU A 8 -1.76 -10.12 6.46
CA LEU A 8 -1.18 -8.80 6.76
C LEU A 8 0.34 -8.86 6.87
N GLN A 9 0.88 -9.87 7.55
CA GLN A 9 2.32 -10.07 7.69
C GLN A 9 3.00 -10.27 6.32
N ARG A 10 2.51 -11.21 5.51
CA ARG A 10 3.03 -11.45 4.15
C ARG A 10 2.95 -10.21 3.27
N CYS A 11 1.88 -9.43 3.41
CA CYS A 11 1.73 -8.17 2.68
C CYS A 11 2.86 -7.21 3.05
N LEU A 12 3.03 -6.90 4.35
CA LEU A 12 4.06 -5.97 4.83
C LEU A 12 5.47 -6.43 4.48
N GLU A 13 5.79 -7.71 4.65
CA GLU A 13 7.11 -8.26 4.32
C GLU A 13 7.49 -8.05 2.84
N ASN A 14 6.53 -8.20 1.92
CA ASN A 14 6.79 -7.98 0.50
C ASN A 14 6.77 -6.49 0.11
N ILE A 15 5.99 -5.66 0.82
CA ILE A 15 6.08 -4.20 0.68
C ILE A 15 7.49 -3.73 1.06
N CYS A 16 8.01 -4.19 2.20
CA CYS A 16 9.39 -3.94 2.63
C CYS A 16 10.40 -4.28 1.52
N LYS A 17 10.26 -5.45 0.87
CA LYS A 17 11.16 -5.88 -0.20
C LYS A 17 11.11 -4.93 -1.40
N VAL A 18 9.92 -4.50 -1.82
CA VAL A 18 9.77 -3.60 -2.97
C VAL A 18 10.39 -2.23 -2.70
N ILE A 19 10.08 -1.63 -1.55
CA ILE A 19 10.61 -0.29 -1.21
C ILE A 19 12.13 -0.36 -0.96
N ARG A 20 12.62 -1.41 -0.28
CA ARG A 20 14.06 -1.63 -0.11
C ARG A 20 14.77 -1.75 -1.45
N LYS A 21 14.23 -2.54 -2.38
CA LYS A 21 14.80 -2.67 -3.72
C LYS A 21 14.85 -1.33 -4.45
N ALA A 22 13.84 -0.47 -4.29
CA ALA A 22 13.85 0.87 -4.88
C ALA A 22 14.98 1.74 -4.29
N ASN A 23 15.16 1.72 -2.97
CA ASN A 23 16.30 2.38 -2.32
C ASN A 23 17.64 1.85 -2.85
N ASP A 24 17.82 0.52 -2.87
CA ASP A 24 19.07 -0.09 -3.30
C ASP A 24 19.42 0.25 -4.76
N VAL A 25 18.42 0.26 -5.65
CA VAL A 25 18.59 0.64 -7.06
C VAL A 25 19.04 2.09 -7.19
N LEU A 26 18.38 3.01 -6.49
CA LEU A 26 18.68 4.44 -6.58
C LEU A 26 20.01 4.79 -5.91
N CYS A 27 20.27 4.26 -4.72
CA CYS A 27 21.55 4.42 -4.00
C CYS A 27 22.71 3.76 -4.77
N GLY A 28 22.45 2.75 -5.59
CA GLY A 28 23.44 2.12 -6.45
C GLY A 28 23.91 3.01 -7.61
N ILE A 29 23.21 4.10 -7.93
CA ILE A 29 23.61 5.03 -8.99
C ILE A 29 24.66 5.99 -8.44
N SER A 30 25.94 5.72 -8.73
CA SER A 30 27.05 6.50 -8.17
C SER A 30 27.17 7.92 -8.75
N ASN A 31 26.61 8.19 -9.94
CA ASN A 31 26.66 9.50 -10.57
C ASN A 31 25.32 10.24 -10.46
N PRO A 32 25.26 11.38 -9.74
CA PRO A 32 24.02 12.15 -9.55
C PRO A 32 23.36 12.61 -10.85
N SER A 33 24.14 12.93 -11.89
CA SER A 33 23.59 13.35 -13.18
C SER A 33 22.83 12.23 -13.90
N VAL A 34 23.42 11.02 -13.91
CA VAL A 34 22.77 9.81 -14.43
C VAL A 34 21.52 9.48 -13.63
N CYS A 35 21.59 9.62 -12.29
CA CYS A 35 20.44 9.40 -11.44
C CYS A 35 19.29 10.37 -11.77
N SER A 36 19.60 11.65 -11.97
CA SER A 36 18.61 12.66 -12.35
C SER A 36 17.97 12.32 -13.70
N GLU A 37 18.76 11.92 -14.70
CA GLU A 37 18.27 11.51 -16.01
C GLU A 37 17.31 10.30 -15.91
N VAL A 38 17.70 9.27 -15.15
CA VAL A 38 16.86 8.09 -14.90
C VAL A 38 15.54 8.51 -14.24
N LEU A 39 15.58 9.32 -13.19
CA LEU A 39 14.38 9.79 -12.48
C LEU A 39 13.46 10.65 -13.36
N LEU A 40 14.01 11.40 -14.32
CA LEU A 40 13.24 12.24 -15.23
C LEU A 40 12.69 11.49 -16.45
N SER A 41 13.23 10.31 -16.75
CA SER A 41 12.74 9.44 -17.82
C SER A 41 11.31 8.96 -17.58
N ALA A 42 10.58 8.62 -18.65
CA ALA A 42 9.23 8.07 -18.53
C ALA A 42 9.20 6.76 -17.72
N GLN A 43 10.21 5.91 -17.90
CA GLN A 43 10.33 4.64 -17.18
C GLN A 43 10.64 4.86 -15.70
N GLY A 44 11.54 5.78 -15.37
CA GLY A 44 11.86 6.12 -13.98
C GLY A 44 10.65 6.71 -13.24
N LYS A 45 9.94 7.65 -13.87
CA LYS A 45 8.69 8.20 -13.31
C LYS A 45 7.64 7.13 -13.06
N SER A 46 7.42 6.23 -14.04
CA SER A 46 6.48 5.12 -13.90
C SER A 46 6.90 4.15 -12.79
N TYR A 47 8.20 3.86 -12.67
CA TYR A 47 8.74 3.04 -11.59
C TYR A 47 8.50 3.66 -10.22
N ILE A 48 8.84 4.94 -10.03
CA ILE A 48 8.61 5.65 -8.76
C ILE A 48 7.11 5.72 -8.44
N SER A 49 6.25 5.97 -9.42
CA SER A 49 4.80 5.93 -9.25
C SER A 49 4.32 4.55 -8.78
N GLY A 50 4.87 3.46 -9.31
CA GLY A 50 4.58 2.10 -8.83
C GLY A 50 4.99 1.90 -7.37
N VAL A 51 6.19 2.37 -6.97
CA VAL A 51 6.67 2.30 -5.59
C VAL A 51 5.78 3.12 -4.63
N VAL A 52 5.35 4.31 -5.07
CA VAL A 52 4.37 5.15 -4.35
C VAL A 52 3.07 4.39 -4.11
N GLU A 53 2.52 3.72 -5.12
CA GLU A 53 1.28 2.94 -4.96
C GLU A 53 1.45 1.79 -3.96
N VAL A 54 2.61 1.14 -3.94
CA VAL A 54 2.94 0.10 -2.95
C VAL A 54 3.01 0.67 -1.53
N TYR A 55 3.56 1.88 -1.35
CA TYR A 55 3.54 2.56 -0.06
C TYR A 55 2.11 2.97 0.36
N LYS A 56 1.25 3.41 -0.56
CA LYS A 56 -0.18 3.65 -0.23
C LYS A 56 -0.88 2.37 0.24
N VAL A 57 -0.50 1.20 -0.30
CA VAL A 57 -1.00 -0.09 0.19
C VAL A 57 -0.55 -0.33 1.64
N SER A 58 0.69 -0.01 2.04
CA SER A 58 1.12 -0.18 3.43
C SER A 58 0.32 0.69 4.39
N LYS A 59 0.01 1.94 4.01
CA LYS A 59 -0.84 2.83 4.83
C LYS A 59 -2.25 2.29 5.03
N ARG A 60 -2.85 1.69 3.99
CA ARG A 60 -4.13 0.99 4.14
C ARG A 60 -4.00 -0.22 5.06
N VAL A 61 -2.97 -1.04 4.89
CA VAL A 61 -2.70 -2.21 5.76
C VAL A 61 -2.56 -1.78 7.23
N GLU A 62 -1.83 -0.70 7.48
CA GLU A 62 -1.67 -0.12 8.82
C GLU A 62 -3.02 0.37 9.39
N GLY A 63 -3.85 1.02 8.58
CA GLY A 63 -5.22 1.39 8.93
C GLY A 63 -6.09 0.18 9.28
N GLY A 64 -6.05 -0.87 8.45
CA GLY A 64 -6.77 -2.11 8.71
C GLY A 64 -6.32 -2.82 9.98
N MET A 65 -5.02 -2.80 10.28
CA MET A 65 -4.47 -3.29 11.54
C MET A 65 -5.05 -2.53 12.74
N ARG A 66 -5.13 -1.20 12.67
CA ARG A 66 -5.73 -0.38 13.73
C ARG A 66 -7.21 -0.69 13.95
N THR A 67 -7.99 -0.75 12.87
CA THR A 67 -9.44 -1.05 12.94
C THR A 67 -9.71 -2.44 13.52
N LEU A 68 -8.87 -3.43 13.19
CA LEU A 68 -9.00 -4.78 13.73
C LEU A 68 -8.36 -4.97 15.11
N GLY A 69 -7.69 -3.95 15.67
CA GLY A 69 -7.00 -4.04 16.96
C GLY A 69 -5.77 -4.95 16.97
N PHE A 70 -5.09 -5.13 15.83
CA PHE A 70 -3.87 -5.93 15.76
C PHE A 70 -2.66 -5.18 16.37
N THR A 71 -2.22 -5.61 17.55
CA THR A 71 -1.11 -5.00 18.32
C THR A 71 0.20 -5.80 18.30
N ASN A 72 0.34 -6.77 17.39
CA ASN A 72 1.49 -7.66 17.34
C ASN A 72 2.82 -6.93 17.00
N GLU A 73 3.88 -7.22 17.77
CA GLU A 73 5.19 -6.57 17.61
C GLU A 73 5.84 -6.76 16.23
N ALA A 74 5.69 -7.92 15.60
CA ALA A 74 6.29 -8.19 14.30
C ALA A 74 5.65 -7.34 13.18
N LEU A 75 4.32 -7.17 13.23
CA LEU A 75 3.61 -6.28 12.31
C LEU A 75 4.01 -4.82 12.56
N GLN A 76 4.06 -4.39 13.82
CA GLN A 76 4.44 -3.03 14.19
C GLN A 76 5.90 -2.72 13.79
N ARG A 77 6.81 -3.69 13.93
CA ARG A 77 8.19 -3.57 13.44
C ARG A 77 8.23 -3.42 11.92
N SER A 78 7.47 -4.24 11.19
CA SER A 78 7.40 -4.16 9.72
C SER A 78 6.87 -2.80 9.24
N VAL A 79 5.84 -2.25 9.91
CA VAL A 79 5.34 -0.90 9.61
C VAL A 79 6.45 0.15 9.82
N LYS A 80 7.15 0.12 10.95
CA LYS A 80 8.25 1.05 11.23
C LYS A 80 9.39 0.95 10.21
N ASP A 81 9.75 -0.26 9.81
CA ASP A 81 10.79 -0.49 8.79
C ASP A 81 10.37 0.09 7.43
N ILE A 82 9.09 -0.03 7.07
CA ILE A 82 8.53 0.58 5.85
C ILE A 82 8.63 2.11 5.92
N GLU A 83 8.25 2.73 7.04
CA GLU A 83 8.36 4.17 7.22
C GLU A 83 9.80 4.65 7.07
N LEU A 84 10.77 3.94 7.67
CA LEU A 84 12.18 4.28 7.56
C LEU A 84 12.67 4.19 6.11
N LEU A 85 12.32 3.09 5.41
CA LEU A 85 12.67 2.91 4.00
C LEU A 85 12.03 3.98 3.12
N TRP A 86 10.78 4.34 3.39
CA TRP A 86 10.06 5.38 2.67
C TRP A 86 10.69 6.76 2.88
N ASN A 87 10.98 7.14 4.13
CA ASN A 87 11.62 8.42 4.44
C ASN A 87 12.99 8.55 3.77
N ASN A 88 13.78 7.47 3.72
CA ASN A 88 15.04 7.44 2.98
C ASN A 88 14.82 7.70 1.48
N LEU A 89 13.83 7.01 0.89
CA LEU A 89 13.47 7.19 -0.52
C LEU A 89 13.04 8.64 -0.80
N GLN A 90 12.19 9.22 0.06
CA GLN A 90 11.76 10.62 -0.08
C GLN A 90 12.94 11.59 0.00
N ALA A 91 13.84 11.41 0.97
CA ALA A 91 15.05 12.21 1.10
C ALA A 91 15.88 12.17 -0.18
N PHE A 92 16.03 11.00 -0.79
CA PHE A 92 16.71 10.85 -2.08
C PHE A 92 15.97 11.56 -3.22
N LEU A 93 14.63 11.48 -3.26
CA LEU A 93 13.84 12.13 -4.31
C LEU A 93 13.82 13.66 -4.21
N THR A 94 14.24 14.26 -3.08
CA THR A 94 14.39 15.73 -2.97
C THR A 94 15.38 16.31 -3.98
N PHE A 95 16.34 15.51 -4.48
CA PHE A 95 17.26 15.91 -5.55
C PHE A 95 16.57 16.06 -6.92
N SER A 96 15.31 15.63 -7.05
CA SER A 96 14.48 15.82 -8.24
C SER A 96 13.11 16.41 -7.86
N PRO A 97 12.99 17.75 -7.77
CA PRO A 97 11.76 18.42 -7.33
C PRO A 97 10.51 18.03 -8.14
N THR A 98 10.67 17.74 -9.44
CA THR A 98 9.57 17.31 -10.31
C THR A 98 9.03 15.93 -9.90
N VAL A 99 9.89 15.01 -9.49
CA VAL A 99 9.46 13.67 -9.03
C VAL A 99 8.90 13.78 -7.61
N LEU A 100 9.47 14.63 -6.77
CA LEU A 100 8.96 14.88 -5.42
C LEU A 100 7.49 15.34 -5.43
N GLN A 101 7.09 16.18 -6.38
CA GLN A 101 5.69 16.62 -6.54
C GLN A 101 4.71 15.49 -6.89
N THR A 102 5.19 14.33 -7.31
CA THR A 102 4.35 13.15 -7.60
C THR A 102 4.07 12.30 -6.36
N LEU A 103 4.78 12.56 -5.25
CA LEU A 103 4.57 11.86 -4.00
C LEU A 103 3.24 12.30 -3.36
N PRO A 104 2.51 11.38 -2.72
CA PRO A 104 1.26 11.71 -2.05
C PRO A 104 1.55 12.59 -0.83
N THR A 105 0.78 13.67 -0.70
CA THR A 105 0.75 14.49 0.52
C THR A 105 0.17 13.68 1.68
N GLU A 106 0.58 13.97 2.92
CA GLU A 106 0.03 13.31 4.12
C GLU A 106 -1.50 13.35 4.20
N ALA A 107 -2.12 14.46 3.74
CA ALA A 107 -3.57 14.58 3.64
C ALA A 107 -4.21 13.50 2.75
N CYS A 108 -3.55 13.13 1.64
CA CYS A 108 -4.01 12.08 0.73
C CYS A 108 -3.83 10.67 1.32
N LEU A 109 -2.90 10.49 2.27
CA LEU A 109 -2.70 9.22 2.97
C LEU A 109 -3.68 9.07 4.14
N ASN A 110 -4.02 10.17 4.81
CA ASN A 110 -4.93 10.19 5.96
C ASN A 110 -6.41 10.13 5.55
N GLY A 111 -6.78 10.68 4.38
CA GLY A 111 -8.13 10.56 3.81
C GLY A 111 -8.53 9.14 3.38
N LEU A 112 -7.62 8.16 3.47
CA LEU A 112 -7.91 6.74 3.26
C LEU A 112 -8.45 6.05 4.53
N VAL A 113 -8.53 6.78 5.65
CA VAL A 113 -9.04 6.29 6.93
C VAL A 113 -10.47 6.78 7.09
N ASP A 114 -11.42 6.05 6.52
CA ASP A 114 -12.84 6.37 6.66
C ASP A 114 -13.28 6.14 8.12
N VAL A 115 -14.03 7.09 8.68
CA VAL A 115 -14.57 6.96 10.05
C VAL A 115 -15.69 5.93 10.00
N PRO A 116 -15.68 4.88 10.85
CA PRO A 116 -16.73 3.87 10.81
C PRO A 116 -18.08 4.51 11.16
N GLN A 117 -19.02 4.56 10.22
CA GLN A 117 -20.41 4.85 10.54
C GLN A 117 -21.09 3.60 11.15
N PRO A 118 -22.08 3.72 12.04
CA PRO A 118 -22.55 2.57 12.82
C PRO A 118 -23.37 1.53 12.03
N ASP A 119 -23.95 1.89 10.86
CA ASP A 119 -25.14 1.18 10.34
C ASP A 119 -24.98 0.51 8.95
N LEU A 120 -23.79 0.53 8.34
CA LEU A 120 -23.55 -0.13 7.05
C LEU A 120 -22.78 -1.44 7.21
N ARG A 121 -23.19 -2.47 6.45
CA ARG A 121 -22.43 -3.73 6.35
C ARG A 121 -21.12 -3.45 5.61
N TYR A 122 -20.05 -3.21 6.34
CA TYR A 122 -18.75 -2.96 5.73
C TYR A 122 -18.14 -4.24 5.19
N GLU A 123 -17.86 -4.25 3.89
CA GLU A 123 -16.96 -5.23 3.30
C GLU A 123 -15.53 -4.71 3.40
N CYS A 124 -14.65 -5.46 4.06
CA CYS A 124 -13.24 -5.13 4.15
C CYS A 124 -12.49 -5.68 2.93
N CYS A 125 -11.45 -4.96 2.51
CA CYS A 125 -10.53 -5.45 1.50
C CYS A 125 -9.83 -6.73 1.99
N GLY A 126 -9.87 -7.81 1.20
CA GLY A 126 -9.26 -9.10 1.59
C GLY A 126 -7.74 -9.06 1.80
N VAL A 127 -7.05 -8.02 1.30
CA VAL A 127 -5.61 -7.82 1.47
C VAL A 127 -5.31 -6.88 2.65
N CYS A 128 -5.75 -5.62 2.58
CA CYS A 128 -5.37 -4.60 3.57
C CYS A 128 -6.31 -4.53 4.78
N GLN A 129 -7.45 -5.24 4.75
CA GLN A 129 -8.45 -5.29 5.81
C GLN A 129 -9.11 -3.95 6.18
N SER A 130 -8.77 -2.88 5.48
CA SER A 130 -9.48 -1.59 5.55
C SER A 130 -10.83 -1.70 4.84
N GLN A 131 -11.75 -0.82 5.22
CA GLN A 131 -13.06 -0.68 4.59
C GLN A 131 -12.92 -0.41 3.08
N VAL A 132 -13.79 -1.05 2.31
CA VAL A 132 -14.05 -0.74 0.91
C VAL A 132 -15.35 0.06 0.88
N SER A 133 -15.27 1.37 0.69
CA SER A 133 -16.46 2.24 0.69
C SER A 133 -17.35 1.89 -0.51
N MET A 134 -18.60 1.52 -0.24
CA MET A 134 -19.55 1.12 -1.28
C MET A 134 -20.12 2.30 -2.06
N GLU A 135 -20.16 3.50 -1.48
CA GLU A 135 -20.91 4.62 -2.05
C GLU A 135 -20.21 5.95 -1.77
N THR A 136 -19.66 6.55 -2.81
CA THR A 136 -19.67 8.01 -2.99
C THR A 136 -19.64 8.26 -4.48
N GLU A 137 -20.65 8.94 -5.01
CA GLU A 137 -20.82 9.32 -6.42
C GLU A 137 -19.69 10.23 -6.98
N VAL A 138 -18.56 10.33 -6.27
CA VAL A 138 -17.42 11.19 -6.57
C VAL A 138 -16.07 10.45 -6.51
N ALA A 139 -16.05 9.19 -6.06
CA ALA A 139 -14.87 8.34 -6.14
C ALA A 139 -15.11 7.29 -7.23
N SER A 140 -14.39 7.45 -8.35
CA SER A 140 -14.48 6.61 -9.54
C SER A 140 -14.69 5.12 -9.21
N ASP A 141 -15.76 4.53 -9.75
CA ASP A 141 -16.17 3.11 -9.78
C ASP A 141 -15.11 2.14 -10.38
N LYS A 142 -13.82 2.55 -10.39
CA LYS A 142 -12.67 1.84 -10.98
C LYS A 142 -11.71 1.25 -9.93
N ASP A 143 -11.92 1.55 -8.66
CA ASP A 143 -10.92 1.25 -7.63
C ASP A 143 -11.19 -0.01 -6.81
N ILE A 144 -12.30 -0.72 -7.05
CA ILE A 144 -12.68 -1.95 -6.34
C ILE A 144 -12.81 -3.14 -7.30
N LEU A 145 -12.18 -4.26 -6.95
CA LEU A 145 -12.24 -5.55 -7.62
C LEU A 145 -13.00 -6.57 -6.76
N SER A 146 -13.97 -7.28 -7.36
CA SER A 146 -14.64 -8.42 -6.74
C SER A 146 -14.14 -9.74 -7.31
N TYR A 147 -13.72 -10.67 -6.45
CA TYR A 147 -13.26 -12.00 -6.85
C TYR A 147 -13.51 -13.01 -5.72
N ASN A 148 -14.09 -14.17 -6.03
CA ASN A 148 -14.42 -15.23 -5.06
C ASN A 148 -15.09 -14.70 -3.77
N GLU A 149 -16.19 -13.96 -3.92
CA GLU A 149 -16.96 -13.37 -2.80
C GLU A 149 -16.18 -12.38 -1.90
N CYS A 150 -14.96 -12.03 -2.27
CA CYS A 150 -14.15 -11.03 -1.59
C CYS A 150 -14.09 -9.75 -2.42
N ARG A 151 -13.97 -8.61 -1.73
CA ARG A 151 -13.66 -7.32 -2.35
C ARG A 151 -12.21 -6.92 -2.08
N TYR A 152 -11.64 -6.20 -3.01
CA TYR A 152 -10.27 -5.70 -2.94
C TYR A 152 -10.20 -4.29 -3.50
N HIS A 153 -9.40 -3.43 -2.89
CA HIS A 153 -8.90 -2.28 -3.63
C HIS A 153 -8.08 -2.78 -4.83
N THR A 154 -8.29 -2.25 -6.02
CA THR A 154 -7.60 -2.65 -7.26
C THR A 154 -6.08 -2.60 -7.08
N SER A 155 -5.56 -1.56 -6.43
CA SER A 155 -4.13 -1.43 -6.12
C SER A 155 -3.62 -2.47 -5.11
N CYS A 156 -4.43 -2.86 -4.13
CA CYS A 156 -4.07 -3.93 -3.19
C CYS A 156 -4.05 -5.31 -3.88
N ALA A 157 -5.03 -5.59 -4.74
CA ALA A 157 -5.06 -6.82 -5.53
C ALA A 157 -3.88 -6.88 -6.52
N ASN A 158 -3.63 -5.78 -7.23
CA ASN A 158 -2.51 -5.68 -8.16
C ASN A 158 -1.16 -5.89 -7.46
N PHE A 159 -0.93 -5.24 -6.31
CA PHE A 159 0.29 -5.48 -5.53
C PHE A 159 0.41 -6.94 -5.11
N TRP A 160 -0.67 -7.53 -4.58
CA TRP A 160 -0.65 -8.91 -4.11
C TRP A 160 -0.26 -9.89 -5.23
N LEU A 161 -0.94 -9.79 -6.38
CA LEU A 161 -0.72 -10.67 -7.52
C LEU A 161 0.68 -10.54 -8.12
N ASN A 162 1.25 -9.34 -8.13
CA ASN A 162 2.57 -9.09 -8.72
C ASN A 162 3.73 -9.31 -7.73
N CYS A 163 3.50 -9.24 -6.42
CA CYS A 163 4.58 -9.16 -5.44
C CYS A 163 4.46 -10.13 -4.25
N VAL A 164 3.33 -10.82 -4.06
CA VAL A 164 3.09 -11.67 -2.88
C VAL A 164 2.75 -13.10 -3.24
N ASP A 165 1.73 -13.31 -4.07
CA ASP A 165 1.21 -14.63 -4.43
C ASP A 165 0.35 -14.53 -5.70
N LEU A 166 0.34 -15.59 -6.51
CA LEU A 166 -0.49 -15.66 -7.71
C LEU A 166 -1.99 -15.76 -7.39
N ASN A 167 -2.35 -16.10 -6.15
CA ASN A 167 -3.73 -16.20 -5.70
C ASN A 167 -4.07 -15.10 -4.70
N LEU A 168 -5.17 -14.39 -4.93
CA LEU A 168 -5.69 -13.42 -3.98
C LEU A 168 -6.09 -14.08 -2.65
N PRO A 169 -5.86 -13.41 -1.51
CA PRO A 169 -6.16 -13.99 -0.21
C PRO A 169 -7.67 -14.05 -0.03
N PHE A 170 -8.17 -15.26 0.20
CA PHE A 170 -9.57 -15.48 0.53
C PHE A 170 -9.77 -15.25 2.03
N THR A 171 -10.52 -14.21 2.37
CA THR A 171 -10.97 -13.99 3.75
C THR A 171 -12.49 -13.99 3.74
N PRO A 172 -13.16 -15.11 4.05
CA PRO A 172 -14.61 -15.16 3.99
C PRO A 172 -15.18 -14.08 4.90
N ALA A 173 -16.11 -13.27 4.38
CA ALA A 173 -16.85 -12.30 5.17
C ALA A 173 -17.50 -13.05 6.34
N GLN A 174 -17.32 -12.57 7.57
CA GLN A 174 -18.02 -13.15 8.70
C GLN A 174 -19.51 -12.92 8.49
N LYS A 175 -20.24 -13.95 8.07
CA LYS A 175 -21.69 -14.00 8.27
C LYS A 175 -21.92 -14.01 9.77
N GLN A 176 -22.22 -12.85 10.36
CA GLN A 176 -22.80 -12.83 11.70
C GLN A 176 -24.20 -13.42 11.55
N GLY A 177 -24.41 -14.59 12.16
CA GLY A 177 -25.73 -15.17 12.39
C GLY A 177 -26.41 -14.49 13.56
#